data_AF-X0ZUT3-F1
#
_entry.id   AF-X0ZUT3-F1
#
_cell.length_a   1.000
_cell.length_b   1.000
_cell.length_c   1.000
_cell.angle_alpha   90.00
_cell.angle_beta   90.00
_cell.angle_gamma   90.00
#
_symmetry.space_group_name_H-M   'P 1'
#
loop_
_entity.id
_entity.type
_entity.pdbx_description
1 polymer ?
#
loop_
_entity_poly.entity_id
_entity_poly.type
_entity_poly.pdbx_seq_one_letter_code
_entity_poly.pdbx_strand_id
1 'polypeptide(L)'
;MGKRSVGIENSINRQVKIVYLQDKEGHLRIEQRRGITRKIIEDKVAEFIVCPTKGKGKMARMFSLIYLGDLASYYLAILNQVDPSPVACIEDLKKELDR
;
A
#
# COMPACT_ATOMS: atom_id res chain seq x y z
N MET A 1 -1.56 31.78 11.57
CA MET A 1 -2.03 30.37 11.50
C MET A 1 -1.20 29.43 10.62
N GLY A 2 -0.44 29.89 9.61
CA GLY A 2 0.17 28.99 8.59
C GLY A 2 1.43 28.18 8.95
N LYS A 3 2.14 28.48 10.05
CA LYS A 3 3.40 27.77 10.39
C LYS A 3 3.19 26.45 11.16
N ARG A 4 2.07 26.27 11.87
CA ARG A 4 1.77 25.02 12.60
C ARG A 4 1.28 23.90 11.68
N SER A 5 0.47 24.21 10.67
CA SER A 5 -0.07 23.19 9.75
C SER A 5 1.02 22.52 8.91
N VAL A 6 1.99 23.30 8.40
CA VAL A 6 3.12 22.76 7.60
C VAL A 6 4.07 21.89 8.45
N GLY A 7 4.24 22.21 9.73
CA GLY A 7 5.06 21.40 10.64
C GLY A 7 4.44 20.03 10.96
N ILE A 8 3.11 19.98 11.12
CA ILE A 8 2.36 18.72 11.33
C ILE A 8 2.39 17.86 10.06
N GLU A 9 2.16 18.48 8.89
CA GLU A 9 2.19 17.79 7.59
C GLU A 9 3.55 17.11 7.34
N ASN A 10 4.66 17.81 7.59
CA ASN A 10 6.00 17.23 7.44
C ASN A 10 6.28 16.10 8.44
N SER A 11 5.70 16.14 9.64
CA SER A 11 5.89 15.10 10.65
C SER A 11 5.14 13.81 10.30
N ILE A 12 3.92 13.95 9.78
CA ILE A 12 3.11 12.80 9.32
C ILE A 12 3.76 12.15 8.10
N ASN A 13 4.21 12.95 7.12
CA ASN A 13 4.83 12.41 5.90
C ASN A 13 6.04 11.52 6.22
N ARG A 14 6.84 11.88 7.23
CA ARG A 14 8.00 11.09 7.70
C ARG A 14 7.63 9.76 8.38
N GLN A 15 6.35 9.47 8.60
CA GLN A 15 5.84 8.19 9.09
C GLN A 15 5.17 7.37 7.99
N VAL A 16 4.88 7.98 6.83
CA VAL A 16 4.21 7.32 5.71
C VAL A 16 5.23 6.57 4.87
N LYS A 17 4.93 5.31 4.56
CA LYS A 17 5.63 4.50 3.56
C LYS A 17 4.77 4.36 2.32
N ILE A 18 5.36 4.53 1.15
CA ILE A 18 4.69 4.36 -0.13
C ILE A 18 5.05 2.99 -0.70
N VAL A 19 4.04 2.16 -0.99
CA VAL A 19 4.20 0.89 -1.70
C VAL A 19 3.65 1.05 -3.11
N TYR A 20 4.53 1.17 -4.10
CA TYR A 20 4.17 1.36 -5.49
C TYR A 20 4.14 0.02 -6.23
N LEU A 21 2.96 -0.39 -6.67
CA LEU A 21 2.73 -1.60 -7.45
C LEU A 21 3.03 -1.34 -8.94
N GLN A 22 4.06 -1.99 -9.49
CA GLN A 22 4.55 -1.74 -10.83
C GLN A 22 4.31 -2.93 -11.76
N ASP A 23 3.51 -2.75 -12.82
CA ASP A 23 3.42 -3.76 -13.88
C ASP A 23 4.59 -3.63 -14.86
N LYS A 24 5.32 -4.72 -15.09
CA LYS A 24 6.46 -4.74 -16.05
C LYS A 24 6.07 -4.47 -17.50
N GLU A 25 4.79 -4.63 -17.84
CA GLU A 25 4.22 -4.32 -19.17
C GLU A 25 3.32 -3.06 -19.12
N GLY A 26 3.53 -2.21 -18.10
CA GLY A 26 2.78 -0.96 -17.95
C GLY A 26 2.97 -0.01 -19.12
N HIS A 27 1.94 0.79 -19.41
CA HIS A 27 2.03 1.85 -20.42
C HIS A 27 3.08 2.89 -20.05
N LEU A 28 3.78 3.42 -21.06
CA LEU A 28 4.83 4.45 -20.90
C LEU A 28 4.37 5.66 -20.06
N ARG A 29 3.10 6.07 -20.22
CA ARG A 29 2.52 7.18 -19.45
C ARG A 29 2.47 6.89 -17.94
N ILE A 30 2.22 5.65 -17.55
CA ILE A 30 2.21 5.23 -16.13
C ILE A 30 3.63 5.28 -15.58
N GLU A 31 4.62 4.79 -16.33
CA GLU A 31 6.03 4.82 -15.92
C GLU A 31 6.57 6.24 -15.78
N GLN A 32 6.21 7.15 -16.71
CA GLN A 32 6.54 8.56 -16.60
C GLN A 32 5.92 9.18 -15.33
N ARG A 33 4.64 8.90 -15.07
CA ARG A 33 3.97 9.38 -13.85
C ARG A 33 4.63 8.82 -12.58
N ARG A 34 5.05 7.55 -12.57
CA ARG A 34 5.80 6.95 -11.45
C ARG A 34 7.09 7.74 -11.20
N GLY A 35 7.88 7.98 -12.26
CA GLY A 35 9.13 8.72 -12.17
C GLY A 35 8.94 10.14 -11.63
N ILE A 36 7.96 10.86 -12.14
CA ILE A 36 7.62 12.21 -11.67
C ILE A 36 7.13 12.18 -10.22
N THR A 37 6.21 11.28 -9.89
CA THR A 37 5.63 11.16 -8.54
C THR A 37 6.71 10.84 -7.52
N ARG A 38 7.58 9.85 -7.81
CA ARG A 38 8.71 9.48 -6.93
C ARG A 38 9.60 10.68 -6.66
N LYS A 39 10.04 11.40 -7.70
CA LYS A 39 10.87 12.62 -7.54
C LYS A 39 10.24 13.68 -6.65
N ILE A 40 8.92 13.82 -6.64
CA ILE A 40 8.22 14.85 -5.85
C ILE A 40 8.09 14.47 -4.38
N ILE A 41 7.98 13.17 -4.06
CA ILE A 41 7.59 12.69 -2.73
C ILE A 41 8.65 11.90 -1.98
N GLU A 42 9.66 11.35 -2.67
CA GLU A 42 10.66 10.43 -2.07
C GLU A 42 11.36 11.04 -0.86
N ASP A 43 11.78 12.30 -0.94
CA ASP A 43 12.47 13.00 0.16
C ASP A 43 11.54 13.44 1.30
N LYS A 44 10.22 13.35 1.09
CA LYS A 44 9.19 13.79 2.04
C LYS A 44 8.63 12.64 2.87
N VAL A 45 8.66 11.42 2.33
CA VAL A 45 8.11 10.22 2.98
C VAL A 45 9.18 9.48 3.79
N ALA A 46 8.77 8.49 4.58
CA ALA A 46 9.70 7.61 5.28
C ALA A 46 10.44 6.69 4.30
N GLU A 47 9.69 6.15 3.32
CA GLU A 47 10.20 5.15 2.39
C GLU A 47 9.34 5.09 1.13
N PHE A 48 9.95 4.86 -0.04
CA PHE A 48 9.26 4.59 -1.29
C PHE A 48 9.72 3.23 -1.85
N ILE A 49 8.85 2.22 -1.73
CA ILE A 49 9.11 0.84 -2.12
C ILE A 49 8.45 0.56 -3.47
N VAL A 50 9.17 -0.10 -4.37
CA VAL A 50 8.63 -0.51 -5.68
C VAL A 50 8.48 -2.02 -5.72
N CYS A 51 7.27 -2.49 -6.00
CA CYS A 51 6.92 -3.91 -6.09
C CYS A 51 6.59 -4.27 -7.55
N PRO A 52 7.53 -4.84 -8.32
CA PRO A 52 7.28 -5.23 -9.70
C PRO A 52 6.46 -6.52 -9.80
N THR A 53 5.59 -6.62 -10.80
CA THR A 53 4.83 -7.85 -11.12
C THR A 53 5.76 -8.99 -11.55
N LYS A 54 5.35 -10.23 -11.25
CA LYS A 54 6.03 -11.47 -11.67
C LYS A 54 5.10 -12.35 -12.50
N GLY A 55 5.67 -13.28 -13.27
CA GLY A 55 4.90 -14.25 -14.07
C GLY A 55 4.71 -13.87 -15.55
N LYS A 56 4.09 -14.78 -16.31
CA LYS A 56 3.81 -14.64 -17.75
C LYS A 56 2.30 -14.42 -17.97
N GLY A 57 1.96 -13.44 -18.79
CA GLY A 57 0.56 -13.07 -19.05
C GLY A 57 -0.07 -12.20 -17.98
N LYS A 58 -1.15 -11.50 -18.35
CA LYS A 58 -1.79 -10.46 -17.54
C LYS A 58 -2.30 -10.98 -16.18
N MET A 59 -2.93 -12.15 -16.16
CA MET A 59 -3.47 -12.74 -14.93
C MET A 59 -2.37 -13.11 -13.94
N ALA A 60 -1.31 -13.79 -14.37
CA ALA A 60 -0.22 -14.17 -13.48
C ALA A 60 0.43 -12.93 -12.83
N ARG A 61 0.60 -11.84 -13.59
CA ARG A 61 1.12 -10.58 -13.08
C ARG A 61 0.21 -9.95 -12.04
N MET A 62 -1.10 -9.91 -12.29
CA MET A 62 -2.08 -9.40 -11.33
C MET A 62 -2.06 -10.22 -10.04
N PHE A 63 -2.18 -11.55 -10.15
CA PHE A 63 -2.16 -12.44 -8.99
C PHE A 63 -0.85 -12.40 -8.22
N SER A 64 0.28 -12.15 -8.88
CA SER A 64 1.58 -12.03 -8.20
C SER A 64 1.61 -10.89 -7.17
N LEU A 65 0.91 -9.78 -7.44
CA LEU A 65 0.85 -8.64 -6.52
C LEU A 65 -0.26 -8.80 -5.48
N ILE A 66 -1.40 -9.40 -5.85
CA ILE A 66 -2.45 -9.76 -4.89
C ILE A 66 -1.86 -10.69 -3.82
N TYR A 67 -1.21 -11.77 -4.25
CA TYR A 67 -0.60 -12.73 -3.35
C TYR A 67 0.50 -12.10 -2.46
N LEU A 68 1.29 -11.17 -3.01
CA LEU A 68 2.25 -10.41 -2.21
C LEU A 68 1.56 -9.59 -1.11
N GLY A 69 0.46 -8.93 -1.43
CA GLY A 69 -0.34 -8.16 -0.48
C GLY A 69 -0.98 -9.03 0.60
N ASP A 70 -1.51 -10.19 0.22
CA ASP A 70 -2.12 -11.15 1.14
C ASP A 70 -1.09 -11.68 2.14
N LEU A 71 0.07 -12.13 1.64
CA LEU A 71 1.16 -12.58 2.50
C LEU A 71 1.67 -11.45 3.39
N ALA A 72 1.89 -10.26 2.85
CA ALA A 72 2.35 -9.12 3.64
C ALA A 72 1.37 -8.80 4.79
N SER A 73 0.07 -8.82 4.52
CA SER A 73 -0.97 -8.58 5.53
C SER A 73 -1.00 -9.69 6.59
N TYR A 74 -0.91 -10.94 6.16
CA TYR A 74 -0.87 -12.10 7.05
C TYR A 74 0.36 -12.08 7.97
N TYR A 75 1.56 -11.87 7.42
CA TYR A 75 2.78 -11.77 8.23
C TYR A 75 2.78 -10.54 9.14
N LEU A 76 2.20 -9.42 8.69
CA LEU A 76 2.06 -8.24 9.53
C LEU A 76 1.16 -8.52 10.75
N ALA A 77 0.07 -9.29 10.58
CA ALA A 77 -0.76 -9.70 11.71
C ALA A 77 0.03 -10.56 12.71
N ILE A 78 0.79 -11.54 12.23
CA ILE A 78 1.67 -12.38 13.07
C ILE A 78 2.67 -11.52 13.84
N LEU A 79 3.36 -10.59 13.16
CA LEU A 79 4.36 -9.72 13.79
C LEU A 79 3.75 -8.79 14.85
N ASN A 80 2.48 -8.41 14.69
CA ASN A 80 1.75 -7.62 15.66
C ASN A 80 1.00 -8.46 16.70
N GLN A 81 1.14 -9.80 16.68
CA GLN A 81 0.45 -10.72 17.59
C GLN A 81 -1.09 -10.60 17.53
N VAL A 82 -1.61 -10.28 16.34
CA VAL A 82 -3.05 -10.21 16.05
C VAL A 82 -3.47 -11.48 15.30
N ASP A 83 -4.60 -12.07 15.68
CA ASP A 83 -5.18 -13.19 14.92
C ASP A 83 -5.67 -12.68 13.56
N PRO A 84 -5.12 -13.17 12.42
CA PRO A 84 -5.54 -12.74 11.10
C PRO A 84 -6.89 -13.32 10.64
N SER A 85 -7.47 -14.28 11.39
CA SER A 85 -8.67 -15.01 10.97
C SER A 85 -9.98 -14.24 11.21
N PRO A 86 -10.21 -13.59 12.37
CA PRO A 86 -11.42 -12.83 12.64
C PRO A 86 -11.22 -11.36 12.25
N VAL A 87 -12.06 -10.87 11.35
CA VAL A 87 -12.19 -9.42 11.13
C VAL A 87 -13.36 -8.96 11.98
N ALA A 88 -13.09 -8.52 13.22
CA ALA A 88 -14.14 -8.09 14.17
C ALA A 88 -15.14 -7.10 13.55
N CYS A 89 -14.66 -6.17 12.72
CA CYS A 89 -15.50 -5.24 11.97
C CYS A 89 -16.50 -5.92 11.01
N ILE A 90 -16.15 -7.06 10.41
CA ILE A 90 -17.06 -7.83 9.54
C ILE A 90 -18.09 -8.58 10.38
N GLU A 91 -17.69 -9.11 11.54
CA GLU A 91 -18.65 -9.76 12.45
C GLU A 91 -19.69 -8.77 12.97
N ASP A 92 -19.26 -7.57 13.34
CA ASP A 92 -20.17 -6.52 13.79
C ASP A 92 -21.10 -6.05 12.66
N LEU A 93 -20.57 -5.91 11.44
CA LEU A 93 -21.39 -5.62 10.26
C LEU A 93 -22.44 -6.72 10.00
N LYS A 94 -22.05 -7.99 10.07
CA LYS A 94 -22.97 -9.12 9.90
C LYS A 94 -24.08 -9.11 10.96
N LYS A 95 -23.74 -8.88 12.22
CA LYS A 95 -24.71 -8.77 13.32
C LYS A 95 -25.71 -7.64 13.11
N GLU A 96 -25.29 -6.50 12.59
CA GLU A 96 -26.20 -5.38 12.30
C GLU A 96 -27.06 -5.63 11.06
N LEU A 97 -26.60 -6.40 10.07
CA LEU A 97 -27.39 -6.78 8.90
C LEU A 97 -28.42 -7.89 9.17
N ASP A 98 -28.17 -8.72 10.18
CA ASP A 98 -29.07 -9.82 10.59
C ASP A 98 -30.16 -9.37 11.61
N ARG A 99 -30.21 -8.08 11.97
CA ARG A 99 -31.30 -7.45 12.75
C ARG A 99 -32.45 -7.00 11.85
#